data_AF-A0A959NGK4-F1
#
_entry.id   AF-A0A959NGK4-F1
#
_cell.length_a   1.000
_cell.length_b   1.000
_cell.length_c   1.000
_cell.angle_alpha   90.00
_cell.angle_beta   90.00
_cell.angle_gamma   90.00
#
_symmetry.space_group_name_H-M   'P 1'
#
loop_
_entity.id
_entity.type
_entity.pdbx_description
1 polymer ?
#
loop_
_entity_poly.entity_id
_entity_poly.type
_entity_poly.pdbx_seq_one_letter_code
_entity_poly.pdbx_strand_id
1 'polypeptide(L)'
;MDSIYIKANVAAMLDTMATLSHDSLETGFTIFKEFRVSPYTNPDGTKDTTFTGVYSQSDMNIGTTMGISYTYYLPRLFINTATVHFHTSNAFPAQSAHDIYLLIANLLDTHWYDGNFVIAANGSQYAITVSDSAKAIAFFSTKAAFLDTVTNEWKESSLIGKEFDKAKKYFENGDTSKTNYAYEMAMAAVLNSFNSGITLHKKDSNGNFKPILVKTVIPNPNKPKKKIYVQDCL
;
A
#
# COMPACT_ATOMS: atom_id res chain seq x y z
N MET A 1 3.46 -4.79 16.53
CA MET A 1 4.06 -3.53 17.04
C MET A 1 4.87 -2.79 15.97
N ASP A 2 5.12 -3.37 14.79
CA ASP A 2 6.05 -2.81 13.78
C ASP A 2 5.45 -1.82 12.76
N SER A 3 4.17 -1.95 12.38
CA SER A 3 3.58 -1.07 11.33
C SER A 3 3.45 0.40 11.74
N ILE A 4 3.29 0.69 13.04
CA ILE A 4 3.23 2.07 13.56
C ILE A 4 4.61 2.73 13.50
N TYR A 5 5.68 1.98 13.76
CA TYR A 5 7.06 2.50 13.77
C TYR A 5 7.55 2.82 12.35
N ILE A 6 7.19 2.00 11.36
CA ILE A 6 7.45 2.29 9.94
C ILE A 6 6.71 3.56 9.52
N LYS A 7 5.41 3.66 9.81
CA LYS A 7 4.61 4.85 9.47
C LYS A 7 5.23 6.15 10.00
N ALA A 8 5.78 6.13 11.23
CA ALA A 8 6.40 7.31 11.84
C ALA A 8 7.76 7.69 11.20
N ASN A 9 8.65 6.72 10.97
CA ASN A 9 9.95 6.99 10.32
C ASN A 9 9.78 7.40 8.85
N VAL A 10 8.83 6.76 8.15
CA VAL A 10 8.51 7.11 6.78
C VAL A 10 7.94 8.52 6.72
N ALA A 11 7.01 8.91 7.61
CA ALA A 11 6.40 10.23 7.60
C ALA A 11 7.41 11.39 7.59
N ALA A 12 8.46 11.32 8.42
CA ALA A 12 9.51 12.36 8.48
C ALA A 12 10.34 12.43 7.18
N MET A 13 10.57 11.29 6.53
CA MET A 13 11.25 11.23 5.24
C MET A 13 10.37 11.74 4.09
N LEU A 14 9.09 11.36 4.07
CA LEU A 14 8.15 11.77 3.01
C LEU A 14 8.07 13.30 2.90
N ASP A 15 8.14 14.01 4.02
CA ASP A 15 8.06 15.47 4.05
C ASP A 15 9.29 16.14 3.38
N THR A 16 10.44 15.46 3.32
CA THR A 16 11.64 15.94 2.61
C THR A 16 11.61 15.67 1.10
N MET A 17 10.67 14.85 0.64
CA MET A 17 10.63 14.34 -0.75
C MET A 17 9.44 14.85 -1.56
N ALA A 18 8.60 15.72 -0.98
CA ALA A 18 7.37 16.19 -1.62
C ALA A 18 7.59 16.83 -3.01
N THR A 19 8.75 17.45 -3.24
CA THR A 19 9.08 18.13 -4.51
C THR A 19 9.24 17.17 -5.69
N LEU A 20 9.53 15.90 -5.44
CA LEU A 20 9.79 14.89 -6.48
C LEU A 20 8.52 14.36 -7.13
N SER A 21 7.36 14.58 -6.51
CA SER A 21 6.06 14.22 -7.06
C SER A 21 5.66 15.03 -8.30
N HIS A 22 6.42 16.06 -8.66
CA HIS A 22 6.21 16.89 -9.85
C HIS A 22 7.01 16.43 -11.08
N ASP A 23 7.91 15.45 -10.92
CA ASP A 23 8.60 14.86 -12.06
C ASP A 23 7.61 14.06 -12.94
N SER A 24 7.86 14.04 -14.25
CA SER A 24 6.98 13.37 -15.23
C SER A 24 7.10 11.85 -15.21
N LEU A 25 8.12 11.32 -14.53
CA LEU A 25 8.36 9.90 -14.34
C LEU A 25 8.10 9.54 -12.88
N GLU A 26 7.51 8.37 -12.69
CA GLU A 26 7.39 7.79 -11.36
C GLU A 26 8.79 7.50 -10.81
N THR A 27 9.06 8.02 -9.63
CA THR A 27 10.24 7.69 -8.84
C THR A 27 9.85 6.72 -7.73
N GLY A 28 10.79 5.93 -7.25
CA GLY A 28 10.54 5.00 -6.15
C GLY A 28 11.78 4.81 -5.28
N PHE A 29 11.57 4.46 -4.02
CA PHE A 29 12.66 4.10 -3.12
C PHE A 29 12.23 2.99 -2.15
N THR A 30 13.22 2.25 -1.69
CA THR A 30 13.02 1.08 -0.82
C THR A 30 13.40 1.43 0.61
N ILE A 31 12.61 0.94 1.56
CA ILE A 31 12.86 1.06 2.99
C ILE A 31 13.26 -0.32 3.51
N PHE A 32 14.50 -0.41 3.98
CA PHE A 32 15.06 -1.63 4.55
C PHE A 32 15.00 -1.61 6.07
N LYS A 33 14.92 -2.80 6.65
CA LYS A 33 15.27 -3.06 8.04
C LYS A 33 16.59 -3.82 8.06
N GLU A 34 17.60 -3.20 8.66
CA GLU A 34 18.90 -3.81 8.94
C GLU A 34 18.79 -4.63 10.21
N PHE A 35 19.15 -5.91 10.12
CA PHE A 35 19.29 -6.80 11.26
C PHE A 35 20.77 -7.11 11.46
N ARG A 36 21.26 -6.93 12.70
CA ARG A 36 22.50 -7.56 13.11
C ARG A 36 22.24 -9.01 13.44
N VAL A 37 22.99 -9.89 12.78
CA VAL A 37 23.00 -11.33 13.03
C VAL A 37 24.41 -11.66 13.46
N SER A 38 24.62 -11.89 14.76
CA SER A 38 25.93 -12.33 15.24
C SER A 38 26.19 -13.75 14.72
N PRO A 39 27.26 -13.98 13.94
CA PRO A 39 27.61 -15.33 13.51
C PRO A 39 28.31 -16.11 14.65
N TYR A 40 28.57 -15.48 15.79
CA TYR A 40 29.36 -16.04 16.87
C TYR A 40 28.48 -16.55 18.01
N THR A 41 28.89 -17.69 18.55
CA THR A 41 28.42 -18.19 19.83
C THR A 41 28.96 -17.28 20.93
N ASN A 42 28.09 -16.84 21.85
CA ASN A 42 28.48 -16.15 23.07
C ASN A 42 29.50 -17.01 23.85
N PRO A 43 30.31 -16.40 24.73
CA PRO A 43 31.28 -17.14 25.56
C PRO A 43 30.65 -18.25 26.43
N ASP A 44 29.34 -18.19 26.68
CA ASP A 44 28.56 -19.18 27.43
C ASP A 44 28.02 -20.33 26.56
N GLY A 45 28.34 -20.36 25.26
CA GLY A 45 27.87 -21.40 24.34
C GLY A 45 26.47 -21.15 23.75
N THR A 46 25.80 -20.05 24.12
CA THR A 46 24.53 -19.67 23.51
C THR A 46 24.76 -18.97 22.17
N LYS A 47 23.92 -19.24 21.16
CA LYS A 47 23.92 -18.41 19.96
C LYS A 47 23.31 -17.06 20.32
N ASP A 48 23.96 -15.97 19.95
CA ASP A 48 23.35 -14.66 20.05
C ASP A 48 22.19 -14.56 19.05
N THR A 49 20.98 -14.69 19.57
CA THR A 49 19.72 -14.56 18.81
C THR A 49 19.15 -13.15 18.88
N THR A 50 19.90 -12.15 19.36
CA THR A 50 19.38 -10.80 19.53
C THR A 50 19.32 -10.07 18.19
N PHE A 51 18.12 -10.00 17.63
CA PHE A 51 17.82 -9.20 16.45
C PHE A 51 17.58 -7.75 16.88
N THR A 52 18.62 -6.91 16.82
CA THR A 52 18.42 -5.46 16.95
C THR A 52 18.22 -4.89 15.54
N GLY A 53 17.02 -4.41 15.26
CA GLY A 53 16.63 -3.86 13.96
C GLY A 53 16.78 -2.34 13.91
N VAL A 54 17.41 -1.80 12.87
CA VAL A 54 17.40 -0.36 12.55
C VAL A 54 16.91 -0.18 11.12
N TYR A 55 16.14 0.87 10.83
CA TYR A 55 15.69 1.12 9.46
C TYR A 55 16.75 1.90 8.68
N SER A 56 16.95 1.54 7.42
CA SER A 56 17.83 2.22 6.47
C SER A 56 17.13 2.41 5.12
N GLN A 57 17.51 3.43 4.37
CA GLN A 57 16.89 3.80 3.09
C GLN A 57 17.81 3.48 1.91
N SER A 58 17.25 3.03 0.78
CA SER A 58 17.98 3.00 -0.49
C SER A 58 18.09 4.40 -1.09
N ASP A 59 18.98 4.54 -2.07
CA ASP A 59 18.91 5.67 -2.99
C ASP A 59 17.58 5.65 -3.76
N MET A 60 17.18 6.83 -4.24
CA MET A 60 16.00 7.00 -5.08
C MET A 60 16.29 6.49 -6.48
N ASN A 61 15.38 5.68 -7.02
CA ASN A 61 15.44 5.21 -8.39
C ASN A 61 14.37 5.92 -9.23
N ILE A 62 14.77 6.40 -10.40
CA ILE A 62 13.83 6.89 -11.43
C ILE A 62 13.30 5.68 -12.19
N GLY A 63 11.99 5.63 -12.41
CA GLY A 63 11.20 4.47 -12.82
C GLY A 63 11.89 3.49 -13.75
N THR A 64 12.23 2.32 -13.19
CA THR A 64 12.38 1.05 -13.91
C THR A 64 11.89 -0.08 -12.99
N THR A 65 11.31 -1.13 -13.57
CA THR A 65 10.77 -2.34 -12.95
C THR A 65 11.83 -3.26 -12.30
N MET A 66 12.93 -2.70 -11.81
CA MET A 66 14.01 -3.52 -11.29
C MET A 66 13.67 -4.06 -9.91
N GLY A 67 13.55 -5.38 -9.83
CA GLY A 67 13.46 -6.10 -8.57
C GLY A 67 14.59 -5.70 -7.63
N ILE A 68 14.29 -5.70 -6.34
CA ILE A 68 15.23 -5.30 -5.29
C ILE A 68 16.06 -6.52 -4.91
N SER A 69 17.38 -6.42 -5.04
CA SER A 69 18.30 -7.47 -4.58
C SER A 69 18.65 -7.24 -3.11
N TYR A 70 18.51 -8.28 -2.28
CA TYR A 70 18.98 -8.25 -0.89
C TYR A 70 20.49 -8.46 -0.87
N THR A 71 21.23 -7.57 -0.23
CA THR A 71 22.67 -7.77 -0.03
C THR A 71 22.93 -8.33 1.36
N TYR A 72 23.55 -9.50 1.39
CA TYR A 72 24.00 -10.14 2.62
C TYR A 72 25.46 -9.78 2.87
N TYR A 73 25.72 -9.00 3.92
CA TYR A 73 27.07 -8.68 4.38
C TYR A 73 27.21 -9.14 5.81
N LEU A 74 27.79 -10.31 6.10
CA LEU A 74 28.05 -10.71 7.49
C LEU A 74 28.74 -9.56 8.27
N PRO A 75 28.22 -9.13 9.44
CA PRO A 75 27.14 -9.72 10.26
C PRO A 75 25.76 -9.03 10.12
N ARG A 76 25.41 -8.50 8.95
CA ARG A 76 24.24 -7.68 8.65
C ARG A 76 23.37 -8.30 7.56
N LEU A 77 22.07 -8.28 7.80
CA LEU A 77 21.03 -8.68 6.87
C LEU A 77 20.12 -7.48 6.60
N PHE A 78 19.94 -7.10 5.33
CA PHE A 78 19.04 -6.03 4.92
C PHE A 78 17.81 -6.63 4.26
N ILE A 79 16.63 -6.36 4.82
CA ILE A 79 15.37 -6.87 4.31
C ILE A 79 14.50 -5.70 3.90
N ASN A 80 13.92 -5.79 2.71
CA ASN A 80 12.96 -4.83 2.22
C ASN A 80 11.67 -4.97 3.03
N THR A 81 11.27 -3.89 3.69
CA THR A 81 10.08 -3.87 4.56
C THR A 81 8.98 -2.96 4.04
N ALA A 82 9.31 -2.01 3.15
CA ALA A 82 8.33 -1.17 2.51
C ALA A 82 8.90 -0.50 1.26
N THR A 83 8.03 -0.09 0.35
CA THR A 83 8.39 0.80 -0.75
C THR A 83 7.61 2.10 -0.66
N VAL A 84 8.17 3.14 -1.25
CA VAL A 84 7.48 4.40 -1.49
C VAL A 84 7.63 4.72 -2.97
N HIS A 85 6.54 5.15 -3.59
CA HIS A 85 6.57 5.70 -4.94
C HIS A 85 5.75 6.98 -5.05
N PHE A 86 5.88 7.66 -6.19
CA PHE A 86 5.29 8.97 -6.39
C PHE A 86 4.25 8.95 -7.51
N HIS A 87 3.07 9.51 -7.26
CA HIS A 87 2.05 9.71 -8.27
C HIS A 87 2.14 11.13 -8.82
N THR A 88 2.45 11.23 -10.11
CA THR A 88 2.56 12.51 -10.84
C THR A 88 1.20 13.18 -10.99
N SER A 89 1.15 14.43 -11.48
CA SER A 89 -0.10 15.18 -11.65
C SER A 89 -1.12 14.54 -12.61
N ASN A 90 -0.69 13.58 -13.41
CA ASN A 90 -1.54 12.87 -14.38
C ASN A 90 -2.13 11.57 -13.82
N ALA A 91 -1.78 11.19 -12.58
CA ALA A 91 -2.25 9.99 -11.90
C ALA A 91 -3.24 10.34 -10.77
N PHE A 92 -4.01 9.34 -10.31
CA PHE A 92 -4.83 9.48 -9.11
C PHE A 92 -3.95 9.56 -7.86
N PRO A 93 -4.32 10.30 -6.80
CA PRO A 93 -3.46 10.45 -5.63
C PRO A 93 -3.25 9.16 -4.81
N ALA A 94 -4.27 8.29 -4.72
CA ALA A 94 -4.20 7.05 -3.95
C ALA A 94 -3.63 5.90 -4.79
N GLN A 95 -3.26 4.80 -4.13
CA GLN A 95 -2.74 3.58 -4.75
C GLN A 95 -3.64 3.04 -5.87
N SER A 96 -3.01 2.53 -6.92
CA SER A 96 -3.61 1.81 -8.03
C SER A 96 -3.92 0.34 -7.69
N ALA A 97 -4.65 -0.35 -8.58
CA ALA A 97 -4.83 -1.79 -8.46
C ALA A 97 -3.51 -2.57 -8.51
N HIS A 98 -2.56 -2.10 -9.34
CA HIS A 98 -1.22 -2.69 -9.44
C HIS A 98 -0.46 -2.61 -8.12
N ASP A 99 -0.51 -1.47 -7.43
CA ASP A 99 0.17 -1.27 -6.14
C ASP A 99 -0.29 -2.29 -5.09
N ILE A 100 -1.59 -2.61 -5.09
CA ILE A 100 -2.18 -3.63 -4.20
C ILE A 100 -1.58 -5.01 -4.47
N TYR A 101 -1.47 -5.41 -5.75
CA TYR A 101 -0.85 -6.70 -6.08
C TYR A 101 0.66 -6.71 -5.86
N LEU A 102 1.34 -5.58 -6.06
CA LEU A 102 2.76 -5.45 -5.81
C LEU A 102 3.08 -5.58 -4.30
N LEU A 103 2.27 -4.94 -3.44
CA LEU A 103 2.34 -5.11 -1.99
C LEU A 103 2.30 -6.60 -1.59
N ILE A 104 1.34 -7.36 -2.13
CA ILE A 104 1.19 -8.77 -1.76
C ILE A 104 2.31 -9.63 -2.36
N ALA A 105 2.79 -9.31 -3.57
CA ALA A 105 3.93 -10.00 -4.17
C ALA A 105 5.18 -9.85 -3.28
N ASN A 106 5.44 -8.66 -2.76
CA ASN A 106 6.56 -8.40 -1.84
C ASN A 106 6.37 -9.09 -0.48
N LEU A 107 5.13 -9.17 0.04
CA LEU A 107 4.80 -9.97 1.23
C LEU A 107 5.12 -11.45 1.02
N LEU A 108 4.83 -12.00 -0.16
CA LEU A 108 5.09 -13.40 -0.47
C LEU A 108 6.59 -13.71 -0.60
N ASP A 109 7.40 -12.72 -0.98
CA ASP A 109 8.85 -12.87 -1.14
C ASP A 109 9.59 -12.88 0.21
N THR A 110 9.24 -11.99 1.13
CA THR A 110 10.01 -11.79 2.37
C THR A 110 9.26 -12.09 3.67
N HIS A 111 7.93 -12.23 3.63
CA HIS A 111 7.03 -12.30 4.79
C HIS A 111 7.14 -11.15 5.81
N TRP A 112 8.13 -10.27 5.69
CA TRP A 112 8.46 -9.15 6.59
C TRP A 112 8.15 -7.80 5.93
N TYR A 113 7.37 -7.85 4.85
CA TYR A 113 6.96 -6.68 4.10
C TYR A 113 5.68 -6.08 4.70
N ASP A 114 5.77 -4.81 5.10
CA ASP A 114 4.80 -4.15 5.96
C ASP A 114 3.92 -3.12 5.22
N GLY A 115 4.33 -2.60 4.06
CA GLY A 115 3.46 -1.70 3.30
C GLY A 115 4.08 -1.05 2.06
N ASN A 116 3.21 -0.42 1.25
CA ASN A 116 3.61 0.52 0.20
C ASN A 116 3.06 1.90 0.53
N PHE A 117 3.85 2.94 0.28
CA PHE A 117 3.47 4.33 0.46
C PHE A 117 3.43 5.05 -0.87
N VAL A 118 2.54 6.03 -0.97
CA VAL A 118 2.42 6.92 -2.13
C VAL A 118 2.50 8.36 -1.66
N ILE A 119 3.30 9.17 -2.36
CA ILE A 119 3.23 10.63 -2.30
C ILE A 119 2.69 11.13 -3.63
N ALA A 120 1.55 11.80 -3.61
CA ALA A 120 0.93 12.37 -4.79
C ALA A 120 1.37 13.82 -5.04
N ALA A 121 1.34 14.24 -6.31
CA ALA A 121 1.64 15.61 -6.76
C ALA A 121 0.78 16.70 -6.08
N ASN A 122 -0.38 16.35 -5.53
CA ASN A 122 -1.23 17.27 -4.78
C ASN A 122 -0.89 17.35 -3.28
N GLY A 123 0.22 16.73 -2.87
CA GLY A 123 0.69 16.66 -1.48
C GLY A 123 0.00 15.60 -0.62
N SER A 124 -1.00 14.88 -1.14
CA SER A 124 -1.63 13.79 -0.39
C SER A 124 -0.67 12.62 -0.24
N GLN A 125 -0.65 12.02 0.94
CA GLN A 125 0.18 10.86 1.25
C GLN A 125 -0.69 9.68 1.68
N TYR A 126 -0.44 8.52 1.10
CA TYR A 126 -1.21 7.30 1.36
C TYR A 126 -0.29 6.15 1.74
N ALA A 127 -0.84 5.16 2.42
CA ALA A 127 -0.18 3.90 2.66
C ALA A 127 -1.16 2.75 2.46
N ILE A 128 -0.70 1.62 1.93
CA ILE A 128 -1.42 0.35 1.97
C ILE A 128 -0.64 -0.62 2.86
N THR A 129 -1.35 -1.30 3.75
CA THR A 129 -0.75 -2.27 4.67
C THR A 129 -1.52 -3.58 4.65
N VAL A 130 -0.83 -4.69 4.90
CA VAL A 130 -1.44 -6.00 5.09
C VAL A 130 -2.05 -6.04 6.49
N SER A 131 -3.38 -6.08 6.55
CA SER A 131 -4.14 -6.23 7.80
C SER A 131 -4.42 -7.69 8.17
N ASP A 132 -4.41 -8.60 7.19
CA ASP A 132 -4.57 -10.03 7.36
C ASP A 132 -3.85 -10.76 6.23
N SER A 133 -2.75 -11.45 6.56
CA SER A 133 -1.89 -12.09 5.57
C SER A 133 -2.56 -13.25 4.84
N ALA A 134 -3.40 -14.03 5.53
CA ALA A 134 -4.08 -15.16 4.89
C ALA A 134 -5.08 -14.67 3.83
N LYS A 135 -5.81 -13.60 4.15
CA LYS A 135 -6.72 -12.95 3.21
C LYS A 135 -5.99 -12.26 2.07
N ALA A 136 -4.86 -11.60 2.33
CA ALA A 136 -4.03 -11.00 1.28
C ALA A 136 -3.50 -12.04 0.30
N ILE A 137 -2.99 -13.17 0.79
CA ILE A 137 -2.52 -14.28 -0.05
C ILE A 137 -3.68 -14.86 -0.88
N ALA A 138 -4.85 -15.07 -0.27
CA ALA A 138 -6.03 -15.52 -0.99
C ALA A 138 -6.46 -14.51 -2.08
N PHE A 139 -6.43 -13.22 -1.77
CA PHE A 139 -6.74 -12.16 -2.73
C PHE A 139 -5.74 -12.11 -3.89
N PHE A 140 -4.46 -12.36 -3.64
CA PHE A 140 -3.43 -12.40 -4.69
C PHE A 140 -3.73 -13.41 -5.80
N SER A 141 -4.35 -14.55 -5.46
CA SER A 141 -4.76 -15.56 -6.43
C SER A 141 -5.77 -15.05 -7.47
N THR A 142 -6.43 -13.91 -7.20
CA THR A 142 -7.40 -13.29 -8.11
C THR A 142 -6.76 -12.39 -9.17
N LYS A 143 -5.44 -12.16 -9.13
CA LYS A 143 -4.71 -11.21 -10.00
C LYS A 143 -5.06 -11.34 -11.47
N ALA A 144 -5.03 -12.56 -12.02
CA ALA A 144 -5.33 -12.79 -13.44
C ALA A 144 -6.79 -12.42 -13.82
N ALA A 145 -7.73 -12.57 -12.89
CA ALA A 145 -9.13 -12.25 -13.10
C ALA A 145 -9.41 -10.75 -12.94
N PHE A 146 -8.69 -10.08 -12.03
CA PHE A 146 -9.05 -8.75 -11.53
C PHE A 146 -8.15 -7.63 -12.01
N LEU A 147 -6.90 -7.90 -12.37
CA LEU A 147 -5.95 -6.90 -12.88
C LEU A 147 -5.90 -6.95 -14.40
N ASP A 148 -5.93 -5.79 -15.04
CA ASP A 148 -5.56 -5.65 -16.45
C ASP A 148 -4.04 -5.48 -16.53
N THR A 149 -3.36 -6.41 -17.20
CA THR A 149 -1.90 -6.41 -17.29
C THR A 149 -1.35 -5.39 -18.28
N VAL A 150 -2.19 -4.79 -19.10
CA VAL A 150 -1.81 -3.73 -20.05
C VAL A 150 -1.89 -2.37 -19.38
N THR A 151 -3.00 -2.11 -18.68
CA THR A 151 -3.24 -0.79 -18.06
C THR A 151 -2.82 -0.72 -16.60
N ASN A 152 -2.53 -1.85 -15.95
CA ASN A 152 -2.24 -1.94 -14.51
C ASN A 152 -3.40 -1.48 -13.60
N GLU A 153 -4.61 -1.39 -14.16
CA GLU A 153 -5.83 -1.00 -13.45
C GLU A 153 -6.73 -2.20 -13.13
N TRP A 154 -7.78 -1.98 -12.34
CA TRP A 154 -8.84 -2.96 -12.21
C TRP A 154 -9.43 -3.29 -13.59
N LYS A 155 -9.46 -4.56 -13.95
CA LYS A 155 -10.06 -5.04 -15.19
C LYS A 155 -11.55 -4.68 -15.20
N GLU A 156 -11.96 -3.74 -16.05
CA GLU A 156 -13.31 -3.15 -16.03
C GLU A 156 -14.43 -4.20 -16.14
N SER A 157 -14.22 -5.26 -16.92
CA SER A 157 -15.21 -6.33 -17.12
C SER A 157 -15.33 -7.28 -15.92
N SER A 158 -14.35 -7.28 -15.01
CA SER A 158 -14.31 -8.14 -13.83
C SER A 158 -15.33 -7.73 -12.76
N LEU A 159 -15.58 -8.62 -11.79
CA LEU A 159 -16.47 -8.31 -10.67
C LEU A 159 -15.96 -7.13 -9.84
N ILE A 160 -14.64 -7.06 -9.59
CA ILE A 160 -14.04 -5.98 -8.81
C ILE A 160 -14.03 -4.65 -9.57
N GLY A 161 -13.74 -4.67 -10.88
CA GLY A 161 -13.77 -3.47 -11.73
C GLY A 161 -15.17 -2.86 -11.79
N LYS A 162 -16.21 -3.70 -11.94
CA LYS A 162 -17.62 -3.26 -11.88
C LYS A 162 -18.01 -2.70 -10.51
N GLU A 163 -17.50 -3.27 -9.43
CA GLU A 163 -17.78 -2.76 -8.08
C GLU A 163 -17.05 -1.43 -7.82
N PHE A 164 -15.80 -1.33 -8.26
CA PHE A 164 -15.01 -0.11 -8.18
C PHE A 164 -15.70 1.03 -8.92
N ASP A 165 -16.13 0.82 -10.17
CA ASP A 165 -16.85 1.82 -10.97
C ASP A 165 -18.16 2.28 -10.29
N LYS A 166 -18.91 1.34 -9.70
CA LYS A 166 -20.14 1.68 -8.94
C LYS A 166 -19.83 2.52 -7.69
N ALA A 167 -18.81 2.15 -6.93
CA ALA A 167 -18.40 2.88 -5.74
C ALA A 167 -17.89 4.28 -6.11
N LYS A 168 -17.05 4.38 -7.13
CA LYS A 168 -16.52 5.65 -7.64
C LYS A 168 -17.65 6.58 -8.07
N LYS A 169 -18.57 6.11 -8.92
CA LYS A 169 -19.75 6.90 -9.34
C LYS A 169 -20.63 7.34 -8.16
N TYR A 170 -20.78 6.49 -7.14
CA TYR A 170 -21.52 6.84 -5.93
C TYR A 170 -20.88 8.00 -5.17
N PHE A 171 -19.56 7.97 -4.96
CA PHE A 171 -18.85 9.02 -4.24
C PHE A 171 -18.60 10.29 -5.07
N GLU A 172 -18.49 10.18 -6.40
CA GLU A 172 -18.48 11.35 -7.30
C GLU A 172 -19.82 12.07 -7.25
N ASN A 173 -20.93 11.32 -7.23
CA ASN A 173 -22.29 11.86 -7.21
C ASN A 173 -22.53 12.94 -8.29
N GLY A 174 -21.95 12.74 -9.48
CA GLY A 174 -22.02 13.68 -10.61
C GLY A 174 -21.12 14.92 -10.51
N ASP A 175 -20.34 15.05 -9.43
CA ASP A 175 -19.41 16.15 -9.21
C ASP A 175 -17.96 15.71 -9.52
N THR A 176 -17.47 16.11 -10.69
CA THR A 176 -16.12 15.76 -11.16
C THR A 176 -15.01 16.39 -10.32
N SER A 177 -15.29 17.42 -9.51
CA SER A 177 -14.30 17.95 -8.56
C SER A 177 -13.96 16.94 -7.45
N LYS A 178 -14.83 15.94 -7.24
CA LYS A 178 -14.64 14.87 -6.25
C LYS A 178 -13.94 13.63 -6.79
N THR A 179 -13.47 13.63 -8.03
CA THR A 179 -12.90 12.43 -8.68
C THR A 179 -11.82 11.77 -7.81
N ASN A 180 -10.90 12.53 -7.22
CA ASN A 180 -9.85 11.98 -6.34
C ASN A 180 -10.40 11.38 -5.05
N TYR A 181 -11.33 12.07 -4.39
CA TYR A 181 -12.02 11.56 -3.20
C TYR A 181 -12.80 10.27 -3.53
N ALA A 182 -13.50 10.26 -4.67
CA ALA A 182 -14.25 9.11 -5.09
C ALA A 182 -13.38 7.91 -5.44
N TYR A 183 -12.20 8.14 -6.02
CA TYR A 183 -11.22 7.10 -6.30
C TYR A 183 -10.72 6.44 -5.02
N GLU A 184 -10.27 7.22 -4.01
CA GLU A 184 -9.78 6.66 -2.74
C GLU A 184 -10.88 5.91 -1.98
N MET A 185 -12.11 6.42 -1.98
CA MET A 185 -13.24 5.74 -1.34
C MET A 185 -13.65 4.47 -2.09
N ALA A 186 -13.62 4.48 -3.42
CA ALA A 186 -13.88 3.30 -4.23
C ALA A 186 -12.84 2.21 -4.00
N MET A 187 -11.56 2.59 -3.88
CA MET A 187 -10.48 1.66 -3.56
C MET A 187 -10.71 1.01 -2.19
N ALA A 188 -10.97 1.81 -1.15
CA ALA A 188 -11.29 1.30 0.18
C ALA A 188 -12.54 0.38 0.17
N ALA A 189 -13.56 0.72 -0.61
CA ALA A 189 -14.78 -0.06 -0.73
C ALA A 189 -14.54 -1.45 -1.32
N VAL A 190 -13.74 -1.56 -2.39
CA VAL A 190 -13.47 -2.85 -3.03
C VAL A 190 -12.53 -3.71 -2.19
N LEU A 191 -11.51 -3.13 -1.55
CA LEU A 191 -10.64 -3.87 -0.64
C LEU A 191 -11.44 -4.51 0.50
N ASN A 192 -12.37 -3.77 1.10
CA ASN A 192 -13.24 -4.30 2.13
C ASN A 192 -14.26 -5.31 1.57
N SER A 193 -14.95 -5.00 0.47
CA SER A 193 -16.01 -5.86 -0.09
C SER A 193 -15.51 -7.20 -0.60
N PHE A 194 -14.27 -7.26 -1.07
CA PHE A 194 -13.61 -8.49 -1.52
C PHE A 194 -12.76 -9.13 -0.42
N ASN A 195 -12.84 -8.63 0.82
CA ASN A 195 -12.13 -9.17 1.98
C ASN A 195 -10.63 -9.37 1.69
N SER A 196 -9.99 -8.36 1.11
CA SER A 196 -8.64 -8.46 0.56
C SER A 196 -7.55 -8.67 1.60
N GLY A 197 -7.84 -8.44 2.88
CA GLY A 197 -6.82 -8.42 3.92
C GLY A 197 -5.89 -7.21 3.84
N ILE A 198 -6.21 -6.19 3.04
CA ILE A 198 -5.40 -4.98 2.84
C ILE A 198 -6.20 -3.76 3.27
N THR A 199 -5.53 -2.84 3.96
CA THR A 199 -6.13 -1.57 4.41
C THR A 199 -5.42 -0.40 3.72
N LEU A 200 -6.21 0.49 3.12
CA LEU A 200 -5.77 1.79 2.63
C LEU A 200 -5.75 2.80 3.79
N HIS A 201 -4.70 3.60 3.89
CA HIS A 201 -4.54 4.66 4.88
C HIS A 201 -4.22 5.98 4.19
N LYS A 202 -4.64 7.09 4.79
CA LYS A 202 -4.31 8.45 4.36
C LYS A 202 -3.69 9.23 5.52
N LYS A 203 -2.63 9.98 5.25
CA LYS A 203 -1.99 10.85 6.25
C LYS A 203 -2.94 12.02 6.57
N ASP A 204 -3.24 12.21 7.85
CA ASP A 204 -4.00 13.36 8.33
C ASP A 204 -3.09 14.59 8.54
N SER A 205 -3.69 15.73 8.89
CA SER A 205 -2.98 16.99 9.14
C SER A 205 -1.98 16.93 10.29
N ASN A 206 -2.08 15.92 11.17
CA ASN A 206 -1.17 15.70 12.29
C ASN A 206 -0.03 14.74 11.92
N GLY A 207 0.06 14.35 10.64
CA GLY A 207 1.05 13.42 10.14
C GLY A 207 0.74 11.95 10.40
N ASN A 208 -0.47 11.62 10.89
CA ASN A 208 -0.83 10.26 11.22
C ASN A 208 -1.55 9.58 10.06
N PHE A 209 -1.08 8.39 9.66
CA PHE A 209 -1.78 7.56 8.69
C PHE A 209 -3.01 6.89 9.31
N LYS A 210 -4.19 7.38 8.95
CA LYS A 210 -5.47 6.83 9.38
C LYS A 210 -6.07 5.91 8.32
N PRO A 211 -6.66 4.77 8.70
CA PRO A 211 -7.32 3.88 7.76
C PRO A 211 -8.53 4.56 7.12
N ILE A 212 -8.74 4.30 5.83
CA ILE A 212 -9.96 4.60 5.11
C ILE A 212 -10.78 3.30 5.07
N LEU A 213 -11.93 3.30 5.75
CA LEU A 213 -12.84 2.17 5.77
C LEU A 213 -14.14 2.53 5.08
N VAL A 214 -14.57 1.70 4.14
CA VAL A 214 -15.85 1.86 3.46
C VAL A 214 -16.62 0.55 3.52
N LYS A 215 -17.80 0.58 4.14
CA LYS A 215 -18.72 -0.55 4.26
C LYS A 215 -19.80 -0.48 3.19
N THR A 216 -20.09 -1.62 2.60
CA THR A 216 -21.20 -1.76 1.64
C THR A 216 -22.45 -2.21 2.40
N VAL A 217 -23.51 -1.42 2.34
CA VAL A 217 -24.79 -1.68 3.00
C VAL A 217 -25.87 -1.86 1.93
N ILE A 218 -26.76 -2.83 2.13
CA ILE A 218 -27.99 -3.00 1.33
C ILE A 218 -29.16 -2.55 2.22
N PRO A 219 -29.68 -1.31 2.05
CA PRO A 219 -30.66 -0.73 2.98
C PRO A 219 -32.01 -1.44 2.96
N ASN A 220 -32.33 -2.10 1.85
CA ASN A 220 -33.56 -2.85 1.70
C ASN A 220 -33.25 -4.22 1.07
N PRO A 221 -33.28 -5.31 1.85
CA PRO A 221 -33.07 -6.67 1.35
C PRO A 221 -34.04 -7.05 0.22
N ASN A 222 -35.24 -6.46 0.23
CA ASN A 222 -36.31 -6.70 -0.77
C ASN A 222 -36.17 -5.81 -2.01
N LYS A 223 -35.24 -4.84 -2.01
CA LYS A 223 -34.85 -4.03 -3.18
C LYS A 223 -33.31 -4.00 -3.30
N PRO A 224 -32.66 -5.15 -3.56
CA PRO A 224 -31.21 -5.32 -3.42
C PRO A 224 -30.38 -4.54 -4.46
N LYS A 225 -31.01 -3.82 -5.39
CA LYS A 225 -30.32 -3.16 -6.50
C LYS A 225 -29.55 -1.89 -6.10
N LYS A 226 -29.80 -1.30 -4.92
CA LYS A 226 -29.13 -0.07 -4.50
C LYS A 226 -28.20 -0.34 -3.31
N LYS A 227 -26.94 -0.63 -3.60
CA LYS A 227 -25.86 -0.61 -2.62
C LYS A 227 -25.62 0.83 -2.14
N ILE A 228 -25.40 0.99 -0.85
CA ILE A 228 -24.92 2.23 -0.25
C ILE A 228 -23.50 1.99 0.24
N TYR A 229 -22.62 2.94 -0.01
CA TYR A 229 -21.25 2.90 0.49
C TYR A 229 -21.15 3.89 1.66
N VAL A 230 -20.86 3.38 2.84
CA VAL A 230 -20.76 4.17 4.07
C VAL A 230 -19.29 4.24 4.45
N GLN A 231 -18.74 5.45 4.44
CA GLN A 231 -17.42 5.70 5.04
C GLN A 231 -17.56 5.52 6.55
N ASP A 232 -16.79 4.59 7.10
CA ASP A 232 -16.73 4.38 8.55
C ASP A 232 -15.69 5.34 9.14
N CYS A 233 -16.04 5.98 10.25
CA CYS A 233 -15.11 6.83 10.99
C CYS A 233 -14.47 6.00 12.11
N LEU A 234 -13.14 5.95 12.14
CA LEU A 234 -12.38 5.44 13.29
C LEU A 234 -11.83 6.60 14.13
#